data_AF-D4E425-F1
#
_entry.id   AF-D4E425-F1
#
_cell.length_a   1.000
_cell.length_b   1.000
_cell.length_c   1.000
_cell.angle_alpha   90.00
_cell.angle_beta   90.00
_cell.angle_gamma   90.00
#
_symmetry.space_group_name_H-M   'P 1'
#
loop_
_entity.id
_entity.type
_entity.pdbx_description
1 polymer ?
#
loop_
_entity_poly.entity_id
_entity_poly.type
_entity_poly.pdbx_seq_one_letter_code
_entity_poly.pdbx_strand_id
1 'polypeptide(L)'
;MIGGETTFNDLVRRVMVPAVNLSTGKPQFFKTPHNPDFTRDGALKLIDAALATSAAPTFFAPHHCEDLGSYFADGGLVANNPSYIGFLEVFRDMKSDFPDVAHKDIHILNIGTTGEEYSLSPRLLSKKWWNGYCRLWGVGKKLVLTTMTANQHLHKNMLLRELTLHGASDNYTSLDEVIPNEAASDITLDNATKSSIENLSARGRQLATVQFAQNQKLKSFFTTPAKPFKRAIAQEKL
;
A
#
# COMPACT_ATOMS: atom_id res chain seq x y z
N MET A 1 -1.21 14.05 -13.78
CA MET A 1 0.09 13.35 -13.73
C MET A 1 0.93 14.00 -12.65
N ILE A 2 1.75 13.22 -11.95
CA ILE A 2 2.79 13.73 -11.05
C ILE A 2 3.83 14.42 -11.93
N GLY A 3 4.20 15.68 -11.64
CA GLY A 3 5.22 16.38 -12.42
C GLY A 3 6.60 15.78 -12.17
N GLY A 4 7.48 15.79 -13.19
CA GLY A 4 8.83 15.19 -13.08
C GLY A 4 9.70 15.80 -11.96
N GLU A 5 9.41 17.05 -11.59
CA GLU A 5 10.11 17.77 -10.52
C GLU A 5 9.27 17.92 -9.25
N THR A 6 8.07 17.33 -9.19
CA THR A 6 7.23 17.43 -7.99
C THR A 6 7.84 16.62 -6.86
N THR A 7 7.98 17.26 -5.70
CA THR A 7 8.57 16.70 -4.49
C THR A 7 7.52 16.43 -3.41
N PHE A 8 7.89 15.74 -2.33
CA PHE A 8 7.01 15.58 -1.17
C PHE A 8 6.67 16.91 -0.48
N ASN A 9 7.53 17.93 -0.58
CA ASN A 9 7.27 19.26 -0.04
C ASN A 9 6.14 20.00 -0.77
N ASP A 10 5.86 19.65 -2.03
CA ASP A 10 4.79 20.26 -2.82
C ASP A 10 3.41 19.68 -2.48
N LEU A 11 3.37 18.59 -1.70
CA LEU A 11 2.14 17.91 -1.35
C LEU A 11 1.37 18.65 -0.25
N VAL A 12 0.11 18.95 -0.57
CA VAL A 12 -0.85 19.57 0.34
C VAL A 12 -1.69 18.54 1.12
N ARG A 13 -1.32 17.25 1.06
CA ARG A 13 -1.90 16.14 1.83
C ARG A 13 -0.77 15.25 2.32
N ARG A 14 -0.96 14.60 3.46
CA ARG A 14 0.03 13.65 4.00
C ARG A 14 0.05 12.40 3.12
N VAL A 15 1.24 11.98 2.73
CA VAL A 15 1.47 10.81 1.89
C VAL A 15 2.58 9.99 2.52
N MET A 16 2.43 8.67 2.45
CA MET A 16 3.43 7.70 2.86
C MET A 16 3.43 6.55 1.84
N VAL A 17 4.61 6.21 1.32
CA VAL A 17 4.79 5.22 0.26
C VAL A 17 5.83 4.18 0.73
N PRO A 18 5.45 2.90 0.91
CA PRO A 18 6.38 1.86 1.34
C PRO A 18 7.35 1.45 0.24
N ALA A 19 8.55 1.03 0.62
CA ALA A 19 9.56 0.43 -0.25
C ALA A 19 10.50 -0.46 0.59
N VAL A 20 11.27 -1.32 -0.07
CA VAL A 20 12.42 -1.99 0.54
C VAL A 20 13.67 -1.25 0.12
N ASN A 21 14.47 -0.74 1.07
CA ASN A 21 15.81 -0.27 0.78
C ASN A 21 16.76 -1.48 0.72
N LEU A 22 17.13 -1.89 -0.49
CA LEU A 22 18.02 -3.03 -0.74
C LEU A 22 19.45 -2.77 -0.27
N SER A 23 19.90 -1.52 -0.33
CA SER A 23 21.25 -1.13 0.12
C SER A 23 21.45 -1.32 1.62
N THR A 24 20.38 -1.20 2.41
CA THR A 24 20.43 -1.33 3.88
C THR A 24 19.72 -2.59 4.40
N GLY A 25 18.93 -3.28 3.57
CA GLY A 25 18.12 -4.43 3.95
C GLY A 25 16.92 -4.06 4.85
N LYS A 26 16.50 -2.80 4.88
CA LYS A 26 15.46 -2.29 5.78
C LYS A 26 14.23 -1.79 5.02
N PRO A 27 13.05 -1.79 5.65
CA PRO A 27 11.90 -1.07 5.12
C PRO A 27 12.20 0.44 5.05
N GLN A 28 11.74 1.09 3.98
CA GLN A 28 11.74 2.53 3.81
C GLN A 28 10.30 2.99 3.58
N PHE A 29 9.90 4.08 4.21
CA PHE A 29 8.62 4.73 3.95
C PHE A 29 8.91 6.14 3.49
N PHE A 30 8.74 6.41 2.19
CA PHE A 30 8.87 7.77 1.64
C PHE A 30 7.66 8.57 2.08
N LYS A 31 7.86 9.65 2.83
CA LYS A 31 6.73 10.37 3.42
C LYS A 31 6.85 11.87 3.38
N THR A 32 5.70 12.54 3.40
CA THR A 32 5.67 13.98 3.64
C THR A 32 6.25 14.29 5.02
N PRO A 33 6.87 15.46 5.23
CA PRO A 33 7.46 15.85 6.51
C PRO A 33 6.37 16.30 7.51
N HIS A 34 5.46 15.39 7.86
CA HIS A 34 4.37 15.63 8.80
C HIS A 34 4.78 15.38 10.26
N ASN A 35 5.89 14.66 10.47
CA ASN A 35 6.64 14.72 11.72
C ASN A 35 7.72 15.81 11.60
N PRO A 36 7.71 16.85 12.45
CA PRO A 36 8.72 17.92 12.44
C PRO A 36 10.18 17.43 12.56
N ASP A 37 10.40 16.27 13.19
CA ASP A 37 11.72 15.68 13.39
C ASP A 37 12.20 14.88 12.16
N PHE A 38 11.29 14.53 11.24
CA PHE A 38 11.59 13.71 10.06
C PHE A 38 11.31 14.46 8.77
N THR A 39 12.30 15.22 8.31
CA THR A 39 12.17 16.14 7.15
C THR A 39 12.91 15.70 5.89
N ARG A 40 13.77 14.66 5.98
CA ARG A 40 14.64 14.17 4.89
C ARG A 40 13.88 13.97 3.58
N ASP A 41 12.74 13.30 3.63
CA ASP A 41 12.02 12.88 2.44
C ASP A 41 11.31 14.04 1.71
N GLY A 42 11.19 15.21 2.35
CA GLY A 42 10.48 16.35 1.80
C GLY A 42 11.03 16.83 0.44
N ALA A 43 12.35 16.81 0.26
CA ALA A 43 13.00 17.24 -0.98
C ALA A 43 13.00 16.16 -2.08
N LEU A 44 12.68 14.90 -1.74
CA LEU A 44 12.71 13.80 -2.69
C LEU A 44 11.60 13.95 -3.73
N LYS A 45 11.91 13.57 -4.97
CA LYS A 45 10.92 13.57 -6.05
C LYS A 45 9.90 12.46 -5.84
N LEU A 46 8.64 12.78 -6.10
CA LEU A 46 7.54 11.80 -6.01
C LEU A 46 7.70 10.66 -7.02
N ILE A 47 8.32 10.93 -8.17
CA ILE A 47 8.59 9.90 -9.18
C ILE A 47 9.56 8.84 -8.68
N ASP A 48 10.57 9.21 -7.86
CA ASP A 48 11.50 8.23 -7.29
C ASP A 48 10.81 7.31 -6.29
N ALA A 49 9.94 7.86 -5.44
CA ALA A 49 9.15 7.04 -4.53
C ALA A 49 8.18 6.10 -5.30
N ALA A 50 7.57 6.59 -6.37
CA ALA A 50 6.69 5.79 -7.23
C ALA A 50 7.44 4.64 -7.94
N LEU A 51 8.61 4.91 -8.50
CA LEU A 51 9.44 3.89 -9.14
C LEU A 51 9.98 2.89 -8.11
N ALA A 52 10.41 3.36 -6.94
CA ALA A 52 10.87 2.51 -5.85
C ALA A 52 9.78 1.54 -5.36
N THR A 53 8.57 2.03 -5.07
CA THR A 53 7.49 1.18 -4.55
C THR A 53 6.95 0.18 -5.57
N SER A 54 7.13 0.41 -6.87
CA SER A 54 6.60 -0.44 -7.94
C SER A 54 7.66 -1.37 -8.57
N ALA A 55 8.90 -1.34 -8.08
CA ALA A 55 9.99 -2.18 -8.57
C ALA A 55 9.87 -3.64 -8.09
N ALA A 56 8.82 -4.33 -8.54
CA ALA A 56 8.46 -5.70 -8.17
C ALA A 56 9.56 -6.69 -8.60
N PRO A 57 10.13 -7.48 -7.67
CA PRO A 57 11.07 -8.53 -8.04
C PRO A 57 10.46 -9.48 -9.05
N THR A 58 11.28 -10.02 -9.97
CA THR A 58 10.87 -10.85 -11.11
C THR A 58 10.14 -10.12 -12.25
N PHE A 59 9.77 -8.85 -12.07
CA PHE A 59 9.16 -8.02 -13.12
C PHE A 59 10.05 -6.84 -13.51
N PHE A 60 10.59 -6.12 -12.53
CA PHE A 60 11.39 -4.91 -12.73
C PHE A 60 12.75 -5.00 -12.03
N ALA A 61 13.71 -4.24 -12.55
CA ALA A 61 14.99 -4.02 -11.87
C ALA A 61 14.79 -3.09 -10.65
N PRO A 62 15.64 -3.21 -9.61
CA PRO A 62 15.64 -2.25 -8.51
C PRO A 62 15.81 -0.81 -8.99
N HIS A 63 15.09 0.12 -8.36
CA HIS A 63 15.20 1.55 -8.66
C HIS A 63 16.35 2.17 -7.86
N HIS A 64 17.20 2.96 -8.51
CA HIS A 64 18.23 3.75 -7.83
C HIS A 64 17.72 5.17 -7.59
N CYS A 65 17.55 5.57 -6.33
CA CYS A 65 17.25 6.96 -5.98
C CYS A 65 18.57 7.69 -5.73
N GLU A 66 18.92 8.61 -6.62
CA GLU A 66 20.19 9.33 -6.60
C GLU A 66 20.36 10.18 -5.33
N ASP A 67 19.31 10.90 -4.92
CA ASP A 67 19.31 11.74 -3.71
C ASP A 67 19.61 10.95 -2.42
N LEU A 68 19.31 9.65 -2.40
CA LEU A 68 19.57 8.76 -1.26
C LEU A 68 20.77 7.83 -1.49
N GLY A 69 21.37 7.84 -2.70
CA GLY A 69 22.45 6.92 -3.10
C GLY A 69 22.12 5.45 -2.81
N SER A 70 20.86 5.04 -2.96
CA SER A 70 20.37 3.74 -2.49
C SER A 70 19.49 3.06 -3.54
N TYR A 71 19.49 1.73 -3.52
CA TYR A 71 18.63 0.90 -4.38
C TYR A 71 17.39 0.44 -3.63
N PHE A 72 16.26 0.43 -4.34
CA PHE A 72 14.95 0.13 -3.79
C PHE A 72 14.22 -0.94 -4.59
N ALA A 73 13.40 -1.73 -3.89
CA ALA A 73 12.44 -2.66 -4.46
C ALA A 73 11.04 -2.40 -3.90
N ASP A 74 10.08 -3.09 -4.51
CA ASP A 74 8.64 -2.95 -4.26
C ASP A 74 8.25 -2.94 -2.78
N GLY A 75 7.37 -2.00 -2.45
CA GLY A 75 6.85 -1.80 -1.10
C GLY A 75 5.98 -2.94 -0.60
N GLY A 76 5.36 -3.72 -1.50
CA GLY A 76 4.53 -4.86 -1.18
C GLY A 76 5.29 -6.02 -0.52
N LEU A 77 6.62 -6.07 -0.64
CA LEU A 77 7.45 -6.99 0.14
C LEU A 77 7.40 -6.68 1.64
N VAL A 78 7.18 -5.42 2.01
CA VAL A 78 7.13 -4.92 3.40
C VAL A 78 5.71 -4.64 3.86
N ALA A 79 4.89 -4.01 3.02
CA ALA A 79 3.54 -3.58 3.36
C ALA A 79 2.64 -3.58 2.13
N ASN A 80 2.27 -4.77 1.65
CA ASN A 80 1.32 -4.92 0.53
C ASN A 80 -0.08 -4.40 0.86
N ASN A 81 -0.42 -4.35 2.15
CA ASN A 81 -1.50 -3.51 2.67
C ASN A 81 -0.91 -2.52 3.68
N PRO A 82 -0.75 -1.23 3.34
CA PRO A 82 -0.16 -0.24 4.22
C PRO A 82 -1.16 0.32 5.26
N SER A 83 -2.40 -0.15 5.31
CA SER A 83 -3.45 0.40 6.20
C SER A 83 -3.04 0.40 7.67
N TYR A 84 -2.43 -0.69 8.15
CA TYR A 84 -1.99 -0.76 9.55
C TYR A 84 -0.82 0.18 9.83
N ILE A 85 0.12 0.28 8.89
CA ILE A 85 1.25 1.19 9.04
C ILE A 85 0.77 2.65 9.04
N GLY A 86 -0.14 3.00 8.13
CA GLY A 86 -0.75 4.33 8.08
C GLY A 86 -1.54 4.65 9.34
N PHE A 87 -2.23 3.67 9.93
CA PHE A 87 -2.88 3.81 11.23
C PHE A 87 -1.88 4.14 12.34
N LEU A 88 -0.76 3.41 12.42
CA LEU A 88 0.30 3.67 13.42
C LEU A 88 0.98 5.03 13.19
N GLU A 89 1.14 5.45 11.94
CA GLU A 89 1.73 6.75 11.57
C GLU A 89 0.98 7.91 12.23
N VAL A 90 -0.36 7.84 12.29
CA VAL A 90 -1.19 8.86 12.95
C VAL A 90 -0.80 9.03 14.42
N PHE A 91 -0.64 7.92 15.14
CA PHE A 91 -0.28 7.95 16.57
C PHE A 91 1.17 8.32 16.83
N ARG A 92 2.10 8.01 15.92
CA ARG A 92 3.53 8.18 16.15
C ARG A 92 4.07 9.48 15.59
N ASP A 93 3.75 9.74 14.34
CA ASP A 93 4.41 10.75 13.51
C ASP A 93 3.50 11.93 13.16
N MET A 94 2.22 11.87 13.50
CA MET A 94 1.28 12.99 13.35
C MET A 94 0.82 13.59 14.69
N LYS A 95 1.53 13.33 15.80
CA LYS A 95 1.15 13.81 17.14
C LYS A 95 1.03 15.33 17.25
N SER A 96 1.86 16.09 16.53
CA SER A 96 1.75 17.56 16.51
C SER A 96 0.43 18.04 15.90
N ASP A 97 -0.12 17.27 14.96
CA ASP A 97 -1.37 17.58 14.28
C ASP A 97 -2.59 17.02 15.00
N PHE A 98 -2.42 15.85 15.65
CA PHE A 98 -3.48 15.11 16.33
C PHE A 98 -3.00 14.62 17.72
N PRO A 99 -2.77 15.54 18.68
CA PRO A 99 -2.17 15.21 19.98
C PRO A 99 -3.03 14.26 20.83
N ASP A 100 -4.35 14.37 20.73
CA ASP A 100 -5.32 13.64 21.54
C ASP A 100 -6.10 12.59 20.73
N VAL A 101 -5.54 12.13 19.61
CA VAL A 101 -6.20 11.17 18.72
C VAL A 101 -6.44 9.83 19.43
N ALA A 102 -7.66 9.32 19.36
CA ALA A 102 -8.01 7.98 19.78
C ALA A 102 -8.28 7.08 18.57
N HIS A 103 -8.24 5.75 18.78
CA HIS A 103 -8.55 4.76 17.75
C HIS A 103 -9.91 4.98 17.07
N LYS A 104 -10.89 5.49 17.83
CA LYS A 104 -12.24 5.78 17.34
C LYS A 104 -12.31 6.98 16.39
N ASP A 105 -11.30 7.85 16.39
CA ASP A 105 -11.24 9.03 15.53
C ASP A 105 -10.63 8.71 14.15
N ILE A 106 -9.98 7.55 14.02
CA ILE A 106 -9.30 7.14 12.79
C ILE A 106 -10.22 6.23 11.99
N HIS A 107 -10.66 6.73 10.83
CA HIS A 107 -11.43 5.97 9.85
C HIS A 107 -10.53 5.63 8.65
N ILE A 108 -10.53 4.35 8.25
CA ILE A 108 -9.65 3.82 7.21
C ILE A 108 -10.49 3.32 6.04
N LEU A 109 -10.21 3.85 4.86
CA LEU A 109 -10.72 3.34 3.59
C LEU A 109 -9.58 2.61 2.86
N ASN A 110 -9.65 1.29 2.82
CA ASN A 110 -8.72 0.44 2.06
C ASN A 110 -9.29 0.18 0.66
N ILE A 111 -8.52 0.47 -0.38
CA ILE A 111 -8.87 0.16 -1.77
C ILE A 111 -7.96 -0.96 -2.25
N GLY A 112 -8.54 -2.13 -2.51
CA GLY A 112 -7.82 -3.27 -3.05
C GLY A 112 -7.71 -3.24 -4.57
N THR A 113 -6.90 -4.13 -5.11
CA THR A 113 -6.57 -4.19 -6.54
C THR A 113 -7.26 -5.34 -7.26
N THR A 114 -8.34 -5.89 -6.69
CA THR A 114 -9.13 -6.95 -7.34
C THR A 114 -8.29 -8.21 -7.61
N GLY A 115 -7.67 -8.77 -6.57
CA GLY A 115 -6.77 -9.92 -6.70
C GLY A 115 -7.43 -11.28 -6.47
N GLU A 116 -6.85 -12.34 -7.03
CA GLU A 116 -7.09 -13.69 -6.52
C GLU A 116 -6.50 -13.84 -5.10
N GLU A 117 -7.16 -14.63 -4.24
CA GLU A 117 -6.51 -15.13 -3.03
C GLU A 117 -5.38 -16.09 -3.43
N TYR A 118 -4.14 -15.58 -3.48
CA TYR A 118 -3.01 -16.38 -3.90
C TYR A 118 -2.71 -17.47 -2.87
N SER A 119 -2.99 -18.71 -3.25
CA SER A 119 -2.63 -19.91 -2.49
C SER A 119 -2.03 -20.96 -3.40
N LEU A 120 -1.07 -21.72 -2.89
CA LEU A 120 -0.49 -22.82 -3.65
C LEU A 120 -1.45 -24.01 -3.61
N SER A 121 -1.75 -24.57 -4.78
CA SER A 121 -2.71 -25.67 -4.86
C SER A 121 -2.22 -26.92 -4.11
N PRO A 122 -3.10 -27.68 -3.42
CA PRO A 122 -2.71 -28.89 -2.70
C PRO A 122 -1.99 -29.93 -3.59
N ARG A 123 -2.38 -30.00 -4.87
CA ARG A 123 -1.75 -30.86 -5.89
C ARG A 123 -0.31 -30.46 -6.18
N LEU A 124 0.03 -29.18 -6.12
CA LEU A 124 1.39 -28.70 -6.29
C LEU A 124 2.24 -29.09 -5.06
N LEU A 125 1.69 -28.90 -3.87
CA LEU A 125 2.37 -29.15 -2.59
C LEU A 125 2.60 -30.65 -2.30
N SER A 126 1.73 -31.53 -2.78
CA SER A 126 1.81 -32.97 -2.53
C SER A 126 2.91 -33.71 -3.31
N LYS A 127 3.57 -33.06 -4.28
CA LYS A 127 4.59 -33.69 -5.12
C LYS A 127 5.94 -33.80 -4.40
N LYS A 128 6.23 -34.96 -3.80
CA LYS A 128 7.44 -35.21 -2.98
C LYS A 128 8.78 -34.91 -3.68
N TRP A 129 8.92 -35.10 -4.99
CA TRP A 129 10.22 -35.00 -5.69
C TRP A 129 10.39 -33.70 -6.50
N TRP A 130 9.45 -32.75 -6.41
CA TRP A 130 9.36 -31.58 -7.29
C TRP A 130 9.30 -30.24 -6.53
N ASN A 131 9.90 -30.17 -5.33
CA ASN A 131 9.74 -29.05 -4.39
C ASN A 131 10.87 -27.99 -4.40
N GLY A 132 11.66 -27.92 -5.48
CA GLY A 132 12.81 -27.01 -5.58
C GLY A 132 12.48 -25.59 -6.05
N TYR A 133 13.45 -24.67 -5.90
CA TYR A 133 13.37 -23.25 -6.27
C TYR A 133 12.87 -23.00 -7.71
N CYS A 134 13.39 -23.73 -8.69
CA CYS A 134 13.00 -23.53 -10.09
C CYS A 134 11.56 -23.99 -10.39
N ARG A 135 11.03 -24.99 -9.67
CA ARG A 135 9.74 -25.62 -9.99
C ARG A 135 8.62 -25.19 -9.05
N LEU A 136 8.74 -25.52 -7.77
CA LEU A 136 7.72 -25.19 -6.77
C LEU A 136 7.61 -23.67 -6.62
N TRP A 137 8.75 -22.98 -6.55
CA TRP A 137 8.79 -21.53 -6.35
C TRP A 137 8.78 -20.71 -7.64
N GLY A 138 8.80 -21.38 -8.81
CA GLY A 138 8.76 -20.71 -10.11
C GLY A 138 9.87 -19.68 -10.27
N VAL A 139 11.10 -20.03 -9.86
CA VAL A 139 12.27 -19.13 -9.88
C VAL A 139 12.00 -17.85 -9.06
N GLY A 140 11.38 -18.03 -7.89
CA GLY A 140 11.10 -16.93 -6.95
C GLY A 140 9.75 -16.23 -7.13
N LYS A 141 9.12 -16.27 -8.31
CA LYS A 141 7.82 -15.58 -8.56
C LYS A 141 6.75 -15.98 -7.54
N LYS A 142 6.60 -17.29 -7.30
CA LYS A 142 5.58 -17.79 -6.37
C LYS A 142 5.93 -17.50 -4.92
N LEU A 143 7.23 -17.46 -4.58
CA LEU A 143 7.70 -17.11 -3.25
C LEU A 143 7.34 -15.65 -2.92
N VAL A 144 7.65 -14.74 -3.84
CA VAL A 144 7.33 -13.32 -3.72
C VAL A 144 5.82 -13.11 -3.55
N LEU A 145 5.00 -13.70 -4.43
CA LEU A 145 3.55 -13.62 -4.34
C LEU A 145 3.01 -14.18 -3.01
N THR A 146 3.47 -15.36 -2.58
CA THR A 146 3.07 -15.94 -1.28
C THR A 146 3.40 -14.99 -0.12
N THR A 147 4.60 -14.43 -0.08
CA THR A 147 5.00 -13.53 1.00
C THR A 147 4.22 -12.22 0.98
N MET A 148 4.00 -11.61 -0.19
CA MET A 148 3.20 -10.38 -0.32
C MET A 148 1.74 -10.60 0.12
N THR A 149 1.12 -11.70 -0.30
CA THR A 149 -0.24 -12.06 0.12
C THR A 149 -0.32 -12.33 1.62
N ALA A 150 0.62 -13.08 2.19
CA ALA A 150 0.68 -13.33 3.63
C ALA A 150 0.83 -12.01 4.42
N ASN A 151 1.69 -11.10 3.95
CA ASN A 151 1.91 -9.79 4.55
C ASN A 151 0.64 -8.91 4.50
N GLN A 152 -0.06 -8.89 3.36
CA GLN A 152 -1.35 -8.21 3.21
C GLN A 152 -2.37 -8.67 4.26
N HIS A 153 -2.52 -9.98 4.44
CA HIS A 153 -3.44 -10.52 5.46
C HIS A 153 -2.97 -10.22 6.88
N LEU A 154 -1.66 -10.31 7.15
CA LEU A 154 -1.09 -10.00 8.45
C LEU A 154 -1.42 -8.57 8.87
N HIS A 155 -1.10 -7.56 8.04
CA HIS A 155 -1.38 -6.16 8.36
C HIS A 155 -2.88 -5.88 8.50
N LYS A 156 -3.72 -6.43 7.62
CA LYS A 156 -5.17 -6.31 7.75
C LYS A 156 -5.67 -6.87 9.07
N ASN A 157 -5.24 -8.08 9.45
CA ASN A 157 -5.70 -8.73 10.67
C ASN A 157 -5.19 -8.03 11.92
N MET A 158 -3.95 -7.52 11.91
CA MET A 158 -3.41 -6.72 13.02
C MET A 158 -4.21 -5.43 13.22
N LEU A 159 -4.51 -4.71 12.13
CA LEU A 159 -5.34 -3.51 12.18
C LEU A 159 -6.74 -3.79 12.72
N LEU A 160 -7.41 -4.82 12.20
CA LEU A 160 -8.75 -5.19 12.66
C LEU A 160 -8.76 -5.54 14.14
N ARG A 161 -7.77 -6.31 14.60
CA ARG A 161 -7.62 -6.65 16.03
C ARG A 161 -7.44 -5.40 16.88
N GLU A 162 -6.57 -4.49 16.47
CA GLU A 162 -6.33 -3.22 17.16
C GLU A 162 -7.60 -2.38 17.25
N LEU A 163 -8.33 -2.21 16.15
CA LEU A 163 -9.61 -1.50 16.14
C LEU A 163 -10.65 -2.18 17.04
N THR A 164 -10.74 -3.51 17.03
CA THR A 164 -11.68 -4.25 17.88
C THR A 164 -11.38 -4.08 19.37
N LEU A 165 -10.11 -4.16 19.78
CA LEU A 165 -9.72 -3.99 21.17
C LEU A 165 -10.08 -2.60 21.72
N HIS A 166 -10.17 -1.60 20.86
CA HIS A 166 -10.49 -0.23 21.21
C HIS A 166 -11.94 0.18 20.88
N GLY A 167 -12.81 -0.79 20.54
CA GLY A 167 -14.22 -0.53 20.24
C GLY A 167 -14.42 0.33 18.99
N ALA A 168 -13.52 0.23 18.01
CA ALA A 168 -13.47 0.97 16.75
C ALA A 168 -13.56 0.02 15.53
N SER A 169 -14.05 -1.21 15.69
CA SER A 169 -14.16 -2.20 14.60
C SER A 169 -14.86 -1.66 13.34
N ASP A 170 -15.79 -0.73 13.53
CA ASP A 170 -16.57 -0.14 12.45
C ASP A 170 -15.80 0.86 11.58
N ASN A 171 -14.60 1.26 12.00
CA ASN A 171 -13.82 2.31 11.35
C ASN A 171 -12.99 1.82 10.16
N TYR A 172 -12.99 0.52 9.85
CA TYR A 172 -12.32 -0.02 8.67
C TYR A 172 -13.35 -0.35 7.58
N THR A 173 -13.25 0.33 6.43
CA THR A 173 -14.03 0.05 5.23
C THR A 173 -13.08 -0.38 4.12
N SER A 174 -13.34 -1.53 3.49
CA SER A 174 -12.52 -2.05 2.40
C SER A 174 -13.35 -2.19 1.13
N LEU A 175 -12.85 -1.66 0.02
CA LEU A 175 -13.38 -1.87 -1.32
C LEU A 175 -12.43 -2.79 -2.07
N ASP A 176 -12.79 -4.05 -2.17
CA ASP A 176 -12.04 -5.06 -2.92
C ASP A 176 -13.01 -6.14 -3.40
N GLU A 177 -12.64 -6.85 -4.45
CA GLU A 177 -13.44 -7.93 -5.05
C GLU A 177 -12.52 -9.09 -5.41
N VAL A 178 -12.99 -10.32 -5.23
CA VAL A 178 -12.28 -11.53 -5.70
C VAL A 178 -12.79 -11.90 -7.07
N ILE A 179 -11.88 -12.08 -8.03
CA ILE A 179 -12.24 -12.43 -9.40
C ILE A 179 -12.48 -13.94 -9.50
N PRO A 180 -13.61 -14.41 -10.04
CA PRO A 180 -13.86 -15.82 -10.27
C PRO A 180 -12.94 -16.44 -11.34
N ASN A 181 -12.61 -17.72 -11.14
CA ASN A 181 -11.52 -18.50 -11.76
C ASN A 181 -11.30 -18.42 -13.29
N GLU A 182 -12.32 -18.17 -14.13
CA GLU A 182 -12.12 -18.10 -15.60
C GLU A 182 -11.61 -16.73 -16.07
N ALA A 183 -12.05 -15.65 -15.41
CA ALA A 183 -11.61 -14.29 -15.76
C ALA A 183 -10.30 -13.89 -15.06
N ALA A 184 -9.90 -14.66 -14.07
CA ALA A 184 -8.75 -14.36 -13.23
C ALA A 184 -7.41 -14.68 -13.92
N SER A 185 -7.38 -15.62 -14.88
CA SER A 185 -6.20 -15.85 -15.72
C SER A 185 -5.85 -14.66 -16.62
N ASP A 186 -6.84 -13.82 -16.96
CA ASP A 186 -6.65 -12.61 -17.77
C ASP A 186 -6.35 -11.37 -16.93
N ILE A 187 -6.47 -11.46 -15.60
CA ILE A 187 -6.22 -10.35 -14.67
C ILE A 187 -4.98 -10.70 -13.85
N THR A 188 -3.83 -10.71 -14.52
CA THR A 188 -2.51 -10.85 -13.89
C THR A 188 -1.85 -9.50 -13.68
N LEU A 189 -0.88 -9.45 -12.76
CA LEU A 189 -0.14 -8.24 -12.39
C LEU A 189 0.53 -7.55 -13.60
N ASP A 190 0.93 -8.33 -14.59
CA ASP A 190 1.66 -7.92 -15.79
C ASP A 190 0.78 -7.82 -17.06
N ASN A 191 -0.53 -8.04 -16.97
CA ASN A 191 -1.41 -7.97 -18.14
C ASN A 191 -1.95 -6.55 -18.38
N ALA A 192 -1.25 -5.78 -19.22
CA ALA A 192 -1.66 -4.43 -19.64
C ALA A 192 -2.49 -4.41 -20.95
N THR A 193 -3.12 -5.53 -21.35
CA THR A 193 -3.97 -5.55 -22.55
C THR A 193 -5.21 -4.67 -22.36
N LYS A 194 -5.69 -4.08 -23.47
CA LYS A 194 -6.89 -3.22 -23.46
C LYS A 194 -8.10 -3.93 -22.83
N SER A 195 -8.32 -5.20 -23.16
CA SER A 195 -9.44 -5.98 -22.62
C SER A 195 -9.34 -6.17 -21.10
N SER A 196 -8.16 -6.47 -20.58
CA SER A 196 -7.94 -6.62 -19.12
C SER A 196 -8.18 -5.31 -18.38
N ILE A 197 -7.65 -4.19 -18.91
CA ILE A 197 -7.85 -2.85 -18.34
C ILE A 197 -9.33 -2.43 -18.37
N GLU A 198 -10.03 -2.67 -19.48
CA GLU A 198 -11.45 -2.36 -19.61
C GLU A 198 -12.30 -3.20 -18.63
N ASN A 199 -11.97 -4.48 -18.46
CA ASN A 199 -12.63 -5.37 -17.49
C ASN A 199 -12.42 -4.88 -16.05
N LEU A 200 -11.16 -4.62 -15.67
CA LEU A 200 -10.82 -4.06 -14.36
C LEU A 200 -11.53 -2.72 -14.09
N SER A 201 -11.56 -1.83 -15.08
CA SER A 201 -12.26 -0.54 -14.97
C SER A 201 -13.77 -0.73 -14.80
N ALA A 202 -14.38 -1.65 -15.55
CA ALA A 202 -15.81 -1.95 -15.44
C ALA A 202 -16.17 -2.52 -14.06
N ARG A 203 -15.37 -3.47 -13.55
CA ARG A 203 -15.53 -4.04 -12.21
C ARG A 203 -15.38 -2.98 -11.12
N GLY A 204 -14.32 -2.18 -11.19
CA GLY A 204 -14.10 -1.08 -10.23
C GLY A 204 -15.28 -0.09 -10.19
N ARG A 205 -15.83 0.29 -11.35
CA ARG A 205 -17.03 1.15 -11.42
C ARG A 205 -18.26 0.47 -10.82
N GLN A 206 -18.47 -0.81 -11.12
CA GLN A 206 -19.60 -1.57 -10.59
C GLN A 206 -19.50 -1.71 -9.07
N LEU A 207 -18.36 -2.13 -8.55
CA LEU A 207 -18.10 -2.26 -7.11
C LEU A 207 -18.31 -0.92 -6.40
N ALA A 208 -17.72 0.15 -6.92
CA ALA A 208 -17.89 1.49 -6.35
C ALA A 208 -19.36 1.93 -6.33
N THR A 209 -20.11 1.69 -7.43
CA THR A 209 -21.53 2.07 -7.52
C THR A 209 -22.38 1.31 -6.51
N VAL A 210 -22.22 -0.02 -6.43
CA VAL A 210 -22.98 -0.87 -5.51
C VAL A 210 -22.66 -0.53 -4.06
N GLN A 211 -21.36 -0.45 -3.72
CA GLN A 211 -20.91 -0.16 -2.37
C GLN A 211 -21.28 1.26 -1.94
N PHE A 212 -21.16 2.24 -2.83
CA PHE A 212 -21.58 3.61 -2.51
C PHE A 212 -23.09 3.71 -2.31
N ALA A 213 -23.92 2.92 -2.99
CA ALA A 213 -25.36 2.93 -2.74
C ALA A 213 -25.72 2.35 -1.34
N GLN A 214 -25.09 1.23 -0.98
CA GLN A 214 -25.48 0.41 0.18
C GLN A 214 -24.72 0.73 1.47
N ASN A 215 -23.47 1.17 1.38
CA ASN A 215 -22.58 1.32 2.53
C ASN A 215 -22.54 2.78 3.03
N GLN A 216 -23.27 3.04 4.13
CA GLN A 216 -23.30 4.37 4.76
C GLN A 216 -21.93 4.81 5.29
N LYS A 217 -21.09 3.88 5.73
CA LYS A 217 -19.72 4.17 6.21
C LYS A 217 -18.83 4.62 5.06
N LEU A 218 -19.00 4.07 3.86
CA LEU A 218 -18.27 4.56 2.69
C LEU A 218 -18.67 6.00 2.35
N LYS A 219 -19.97 6.31 2.40
CA LYS A 219 -20.47 7.67 2.11
C LYS A 219 -19.86 8.72 3.03
N SER A 220 -19.64 8.40 4.31
CA SER A 220 -19.10 9.37 5.27
C SER A 220 -17.70 9.88 4.93
N PHE A 221 -16.89 9.11 4.19
CA PHE A 221 -15.58 9.58 3.72
C PHE A 221 -15.66 10.76 2.73
N PHE A 222 -16.82 10.95 2.09
CA PHE A 222 -17.00 11.95 1.02
C PHE A 222 -17.92 13.12 1.43
N THR A 223 -18.35 13.18 2.70
CA THR A 223 -19.21 14.28 3.19
C THR A 223 -18.42 15.51 3.60
N THR A 224 -17.19 15.32 4.10
CA THR A 224 -16.37 16.41 4.65
C THR A 224 -15.00 16.44 3.98
N PRO A 225 -14.63 17.52 3.28
CA PRO A 225 -13.29 17.67 2.73
C PRO A 225 -12.22 17.69 3.84
N ALA A 226 -11.17 16.89 3.68
CA ALA A 226 -10.04 16.91 4.60
C ALA A 226 -9.30 18.25 4.54
N LYS A 227 -8.92 18.80 5.70
CA LYS A 227 -8.11 20.02 5.78
C LYS A 227 -6.77 19.80 5.07
N PRO A 228 -6.32 20.73 4.21
CA PRO A 228 -5.00 20.65 3.60
C PRO A 228 -3.89 20.51 4.65
N PHE A 229 -2.95 19.62 4.39
CA PHE A 229 -1.72 19.54 5.17
C PHE A 229 -0.89 20.79 4.92
N LYS A 230 -0.44 21.41 6.01
CA LYS A 230 0.54 22.50 6.00
C LYS A 230 1.69 22.06 6.90
N ARG A 231 2.90 22.10 6.36
CA ARG A 231 4.10 21.78 7.12
C ARG A 231 4.31 22.82 8.22
N ALA A 232 4.50 22.36 9.46
CA ALA A 232 5.07 23.20 10.50
C ALA A 232 6.55 23.40 10.13
N ILE A 233 6.92 24.61 9.68
CA ILE A 233 8.33 24.95 9.53
C ILE A 233 8.85 25.09 10.96
N ALA A 234 9.73 24.18 11.38
CA ALA A 234 10.46 24.37 12.63
C ALA A 234 11.17 25.72 12.54
N GLN A 235 10.81 26.67 13.39
CA GLN A 235 11.62 27.87 13.57
C GLN A 235 13.01 27.39 13.96
N GLU A 236 14.04 27.80 13.22
CA GLU A 236 15.42 27.58 13.61
C GLU A 236 15.56 28.07 15.05
N LYS A 237 15.77 27.13 15.97
CA LYS A 237 16.21 27.47 17.33
C LYS A 237 17.63 27.99 17.18
N LEU A 238 17.74 29.31 17.00
CA LEU A 238 18.97 30.09 17.17
C LEU A 238 19.55 29.88 18.57
#